data_AF-A0A3E2BJA3-F1
#
_entry.id   AF-A0A3E2BJA3-F1
#
_cell.length_a   1.000
_cell.length_b   1.000
_cell.length_c   1.000
_cell.angle_alpha   90.00
_cell.angle_beta   90.00
_cell.angle_gamma   90.00
#
_symmetry.space_group_name_H-M   'P 1'
#
loop_
_entity.id
_entity.type
_entity.pdbx_description
1 polymer ?
#
loop_
_entity_poly.entity_id
_entity_poly.type
_entity_poly.pdbx_seq_one_letter_code
_entity_poly.pdbx_strand_id
1 'polypeptide(L)'
;MTEIKKTRLVLLVMLGFFCLAVSARADWKSEINELLKNREYEPALNLLETTLSGLDQAEKQDALALLPFLYFKNNLPAEEKKALIDYFEEFGDAQPLLSFLDFSVFNQALEYWGRWREDFPLVSNLNFLLPASSEDRTIPGVLRLGFDLSADAYYKIQVEGNPLEGGLWTKGAHLIELPLPFYFDQSYSLNVDLYLKTRSITIRKRIVLELGIEKRNVKNRELLVQRQESPPIKNVEGEVAFYIGDTLIYKATKYLQKQIPVKVYIPPPNPPGTKPYLAPDKDQPYFRGVSILDAISAIAGAIKDWKKKPPAKMPASFVKRPEISFSFTSLENQEIRTDVSIKLRPVKAEPLPY
;
A
#
# COMPACT_ATOMS: atom_id res chain seq x y z
N MET A 1 19.13 70.68 -24.27
CA MET A 1 20.22 69.71 -24.56
C MET A 1 20.79 69.00 -23.32
N THR A 2 20.46 69.44 -22.10
CA THR A 2 20.98 68.92 -20.83
C THR A 2 20.14 67.81 -20.20
N GLU A 3 18.84 67.71 -20.49
CA GLU A 3 17.99 66.63 -19.95
C GLU A 3 18.22 65.28 -20.64
N ILE A 4 18.37 65.26 -21.97
CA ILE A 4 18.58 64.03 -22.75
C ILE A 4 19.85 63.28 -22.31
N LYS A 5 20.86 64.00 -21.81
CA LYS A 5 22.11 63.40 -21.28
C LYS A 5 21.91 62.74 -19.91
N LYS A 6 21.03 63.28 -19.05
CA LYS A 6 20.73 62.70 -17.73
C LYS A 6 19.89 61.42 -17.86
N THR A 7 18.90 61.40 -18.77
CA THR A 7 18.06 60.20 -19.00
C THR A 7 18.86 59.04 -19.58
N ARG A 8 19.82 59.31 -20.49
CA ARG A 8 20.73 58.28 -21.03
C ARG A 8 21.68 57.72 -19.97
N LEU A 9 22.16 58.55 -19.04
CA LEU A 9 23.02 58.09 -17.95
C LEU A 9 22.26 57.20 -16.96
N VAL A 10 21.03 57.57 -16.60
CA VAL A 10 20.18 56.76 -15.70
C VAL A 10 19.79 55.44 -16.37
N LEU A 11 19.51 55.44 -17.67
CA LEU A 11 19.19 54.21 -18.41
C LEU A 11 20.41 53.28 -18.55
N LEU A 12 21.62 53.83 -18.72
CA LEU A 12 22.87 53.05 -18.73
C LEU A 12 23.22 52.47 -17.36
N VAL A 13 22.98 53.22 -16.27
CA VAL A 13 23.17 52.70 -14.91
C VAL A 13 22.13 51.63 -14.57
N MET A 14 20.87 51.82 -14.94
CA MET A 14 19.82 50.79 -14.79
C MET A 14 20.12 49.54 -15.63
N LEU A 15 20.57 49.69 -16.88
CA LEU A 15 20.93 48.57 -17.74
C LEU A 15 22.20 47.84 -17.23
N GLY A 16 23.17 48.58 -16.68
CA GLY A 16 24.33 48.04 -16.01
C GLY A 16 23.98 47.27 -14.73
N PHE A 17 23.04 47.78 -13.93
CA PHE A 17 22.54 47.09 -12.73
C PHE A 17 21.70 45.86 -13.07
N PHE A 18 20.91 45.90 -14.16
CA PHE A 18 20.13 44.76 -14.63
C PHE A 18 21.05 43.67 -15.23
N CYS A 19 22.09 44.05 -15.97
CA CYS A 19 23.10 43.10 -16.46
C CYS A 19 23.94 42.52 -15.32
N LEU A 20 24.27 43.27 -14.26
CA LEU A 20 24.98 42.75 -13.09
C LEU A 20 24.09 41.86 -12.20
N ALA A 21 22.78 42.13 -12.11
CA ALA A 21 21.83 41.28 -11.38
C ALA A 21 21.54 39.95 -12.10
N VAL A 22 21.65 39.91 -13.43
CA VAL A 22 21.50 38.69 -14.25
C VAL A 22 22.82 37.90 -14.36
N SER A 23 23.97 38.55 -14.19
CA SER A 23 25.30 37.92 -14.30
C SER A 23 25.86 37.37 -12.97
N ALA A 24 25.09 37.42 -11.88
CA ALA A 24 25.50 36.91 -10.56
C ALA A 24 24.81 35.59 -10.17
N ARG A 25 24.17 34.89 -11.12
CA ARG A 25 24.06 33.43 -11.05
C ARG A 25 25.21 32.89 -11.88
N ALA A 26 26.35 32.64 -11.25
CA ALA A 26 27.35 31.76 -11.83
C ALA A 26 26.61 30.49 -12.27
N ASP A 27 26.77 30.10 -13.54
CA ASP A 27 26.12 28.90 -14.08
C ASP A 27 26.70 27.69 -13.34
N TRP A 28 26.05 27.30 -12.25
CA TRP A 28 26.49 26.24 -11.35
C TRP A 28 26.74 24.94 -12.11
N LYS A 29 26.03 24.71 -13.23
CA LYS A 29 26.22 23.55 -14.10
C LYS A 29 27.61 23.56 -14.74
N SER A 30 28.07 24.71 -15.21
CA SER A 30 29.41 24.86 -15.79
C SER A 30 30.50 24.67 -14.73
N GLU A 31 30.32 25.25 -13.55
CA GLU A 31 31.30 25.17 -12.45
C GLU A 31 31.40 23.73 -11.89
N ILE A 32 30.27 23.08 -11.65
CA ILE A 32 30.23 21.67 -11.25
C ILE A 32 30.86 20.77 -12.32
N ASN A 33 30.60 21.02 -13.60
CA ASN A 33 31.16 20.21 -14.66
C ASN A 33 32.70 20.29 -14.70
N GLU A 34 33.27 21.49 -14.54
CA GLU A 34 34.72 21.70 -14.40
C GLU A 34 35.29 20.94 -13.19
N LEU A 35 34.68 21.08 -12.01
CA LEU A 35 35.11 20.38 -10.80
C LEU A 35 35.07 18.85 -10.98
N LEU A 36 34.00 18.33 -11.57
CA LEU A 36 33.83 16.91 -11.81
C LEU A 36 34.83 16.35 -12.83
N LYS A 37 35.17 17.10 -13.87
CA LYS A 37 36.23 16.74 -14.83
C LYS A 37 37.59 16.60 -14.13
N ASN A 38 37.87 17.49 -13.19
CA ASN A 38 39.09 17.48 -12.38
C ASN A 38 39.04 16.47 -11.22
N ARG A 39 37.93 15.73 -11.06
CA ARG A 39 37.68 14.76 -9.98
C ARG A 39 37.65 15.39 -8.59
N GLU A 40 37.31 16.67 -8.51
CA GLU A 40 37.15 17.44 -7.29
C GLU A 40 35.74 17.24 -6.72
N TYR A 41 35.45 16.04 -6.23
CA TYR A 41 34.10 15.65 -5.81
C TYR A 41 33.62 16.34 -4.53
N GLU A 42 34.52 16.63 -3.58
CA GLU A 42 34.18 17.31 -2.32
C GLU A 42 33.84 18.79 -2.57
N PRO A 43 34.65 19.57 -3.33
CA PRO A 43 34.26 20.91 -3.77
C PRO A 43 32.95 20.92 -4.56
N ALA A 44 32.74 19.97 -5.47
CA ALA A 44 31.51 19.87 -6.25
C ALA A 44 30.28 19.62 -5.36
N LEU A 45 30.41 18.80 -4.32
CA LEU A 45 29.36 18.55 -3.33
C LEU A 45 29.00 19.82 -2.56
N ASN A 46 30.00 20.53 -2.02
CA ASN A 46 29.79 21.77 -1.27
C ASN A 46 29.12 22.86 -2.13
N LEU A 47 29.53 22.98 -3.39
CA LEU A 47 28.93 23.92 -4.33
C LEU A 47 27.46 23.58 -4.61
N LEU A 48 27.15 22.29 -4.81
CA LEU A 48 25.78 21.86 -5.08
C LEU A 48 24.87 22.10 -3.86
N GLU A 49 25.31 21.71 -2.66
CA GLU A 49 24.53 21.88 -1.42
C GLU A 49 24.20 23.34 -1.12
N THR A 50 25.15 24.25 -1.35
CA THR A 50 24.93 25.69 -1.15
C THR A 50 23.98 26.30 -2.19
N THR A 51 24.00 25.77 -3.42
CA THR A 51 23.21 26.30 -4.53
C THR A 51 21.76 25.82 -4.53
N LEU A 52 21.46 24.64 -3.99
CA LEU A 52 20.14 23.97 -4.02
C LEU A 52 18.95 24.86 -3.61
N SER A 53 19.12 25.71 -2.60
CA SER A 53 18.05 26.55 -2.06
C SER A 53 17.59 27.66 -3.02
N GLY A 54 18.44 28.03 -4.00
CA GLY A 54 18.20 29.13 -4.94
C GLY A 54 17.76 28.70 -6.34
N LEU A 55 17.68 27.39 -6.60
CA LEU A 55 17.36 26.82 -7.91
C LEU A 55 15.85 26.82 -8.20
N ASP A 56 15.50 26.93 -9.48
CA ASP A 56 14.14 26.70 -9.93
C ASP A 56 13.80 25.19 -9.93
N GLN A 57 12.54 24.83 -10.18
CA GLN A 57 12.11 23.43 -10.06
C GLN A 57 12.78 22.49 -11.08
N ALA A 58 13.11 22.98 -12.29
CA ALA A 58 13.73 22.17 -13.33
C ALA A 58 15.22 21.96 -13.05
N GLU A 59 15.94 23.01 -12.67
CA GLU A 59 17.33 22.95 -12.23
C GLU A 59 17.50 22.16 -10.93
N LYS A 60 16.51 22.24 -10.04
CA LYS A 60 16.49 21.48 -8.79
C LYS A 60 16.41 19.98 -9.02
N GLN A 61 15.68 19.51 -10.05
CA GLN A 61 15.65 18.09 -10.38
C GLN A 61 17.04 17.58 -10.79
N ASP A 62 17.73 18.30 -11.68
CA ASP A 62 19.10 17.96 -12.11
C ASP A 62 20.08 17.98 -10.92
N ALA A 63 19.96 18.98 -10.05
CA ALA A 63 20.79 19.11 -8.86
C ALA A 63 20.55 17.97 -7.85
N LEU A 64 19.28 17.68 -7.53
CA LEU A 64 18.92 16.56 -6.66
C LEU A 64 19.30 15.20 -7.26
N ALA A 65 19.32 15.07 -8.60
CA ALA A 65 19.80 13.87 -9.26
C ALA A 65 21.34 13.70 -9.18
N LEU A 66 22.09 14.80 -9.09
CA LEU A 66 23.54 14.72 -9.02
C LEU A 66 24.05 14.46 -7.58
N LEU A 67 23.29 14.90 -6.58
CA LEU A 67 23.61 14.74 -5.15
C LEU A 67 23.97 13.30 -4.74
N PRO A 68 23.13 12.27 -4.99
CA PRO A 68 23.46 10.89 -4.66
C PRO A 68 24.80 10.42 -5.25
N PHE A 69 25.06 10.78 -6.51
CA PHE A 69 26.29 10.44 -7.18
C PHE A 69 27.51 11.10 -6.53
N LEU A 70 27.39 12.36 -6.10
CA LEU A 70 28.45 13.05 -5.38
C LEU A 70 28.70 12.43 -4.00
N TYR A 71 27.66 12.07 -3.25
CA TYR A 71 27.83 11.37 -1.97
C TYR A 71 28.51 10.00 -2.16
N PHE A 72 28.14 9.26 -3.20
CA PHE A 72 28.81 8.02 -3.57
C PHE A 72 30.30 8.22 -3.87
N LYS A 73 30.66 9.24 -4.67
CA LYS A 73 32.05 9.55 -5.00
C LYS A 73 32.87 10.03 -3.80
N ASN A 74 32.23 10.63 -2.80
CA ASN A 74 32.85 11.05 -1.55
C ASN A 74 32.81 9.97 -0.44
N ASN A 75 32.33 8.75 -0.74
CA ASN A 75 32.22 7.65 0.21
C ASN A 75 31.34 7.96 1.44
N LEU A 76 30.20 8.61 1.19
CA LEU A 76 29.19 9.01 2.19
C LEU A 76 27.89 8.20 2.01
N PRO A 77 27.84 6.93 2.46
CA PRO A 77 26.77 5.99 2.11
C PRO A 77 25.43 6.28 2.81
N ALA A 78 25.42 6.96 3.96
CA ALA A 78 24.17 7.27 4.66
C ALA A 78 23.44 8.42 3.95
N GLU A 79 24.19 9.44 3.57
CA GLU A 79 23.77 10.62 2.82
C GLU A 79 23.35 10.22 1.40
N GLU A 80 24.12 9.36 0.74
CA GLU A 80 23.76 8.77 -0.55
C GLU A 80 22.37 8.13 -0.51
N LYS A 81 22.14 7.20 0.43
CA LYS A 81 20.86 6.49 0.57
C LYS A 81 19.71 7.45 0.81
N LYS A 82 19.91 8.46 1.66
CA LYS A 82 18.89 9.48 1.95
C LYS A 82 18.58 10.30 0.69
N ALA A 83 19.59 10.77 -0.02
CA ALA A 83 19.42 11.55 -1.25
C ALA A 83 18.74 10.73 -2.37
N LEU A 84 19.05 9.43 -2.49
CA LEU A 84 18.36 8.53 -3.42
C LEU A 84 16.88 8.41 -3.10
N ILE A 85 16.55 8.12 -1.84
CA ILE A 85 15.16 8.02 -1.40
C ILE A 85 14.43 9.33 -1.69
N ASP A 86 15.06 10.46 -1.36
CA ASP A 86 14.51 11.78 -1.60
C ASP A 86 14.19 12.02 -3.08
N TYR A 87 15.11 11.64 -3.98
CA TYR A 87 14.92 11.76 -5.42
C TYR A 87 13.79 10.85 -5.94
N PHE A 88 13.82 9.55 -5.63
CA PHE A 88 12.81 8.60 -6.13
C PHE A 88 11.41 8.88 -5.57
N GLU A 89 11.30 9.39 -4.34
CA GLU A 89 10.01 9.78 -3.75
C GLU A 89 9.43 11.06 -4.35
N GLU A 90 10.28 12.02 -4.77
CA GLU A 90 9.83 13.29 -5.37
C GLU A 90 9.59 13.17 -6.88
N PHE A 91 10.45 12.45 -7.61
CA PHE A 91 10.45 12.37 -9.07
C PHE A 91 10.11 10.99 -9.64
N GLY A 92 9.87 9.99 -8.80
CA GLY A 92 9.50 8.65 -9.26
C GLY A 92 10.63 7.96 -10.02
N ASP A 93 10.31 7.26 -11.12
CA ASP A 93 11.26 6.58 -11.98
C ASP A 93 11.86 7.48 -13.08
N ALA A 94 11.63 8.79 -13.01
CA ALA A 94 12.07 9.74 -14.02
C ALA A 94 13.60 9.77 -14.14
N GLN A 95 14.09 9.46 -15.34
CA GLN A 95 15.52 9.49 -15.63
C GLN A 95 16.02 10.93 -15.64
N PRO A 96 17.06 11.26 -14.86
CA PRO A 96 17.64 12.59 -14.87
C PRO A 96 18.37 12.84 -16.19
N LEU A 97 18.22 14.04 -16.75
CA LEU A 97 18.76 14.36 -18.07
C LEU A 97 20.27 14.55 -18.03
N LEU A 98 20.79 15.25 -17.00
CA LEU A 98 22.21 15.49 -16.74
C LEU A 98 23.04 15.90 -17.97
N SER A 99 22.40 16.48 -18.99
CA SER A 99 22.99 16.72 -20.32
C SER A 99 24.06 17.82 -20.33
N PHE A 100 24.20 18.55 -19.23
CA PHE A 100 25.21 19.59 -19.03
C PHE A 100 26.58 19.02 -18.63
N LEU A 101 26.63 17.75 -18.21
CA LEU A 101 27.86 17.08 -17.84
C LEU A 101 28.69 16.73 -19.07
N ASP A 102 30.01 16.83 -18.94
CA ASP A 102 30.94 16.30 -19.94
C ASP A 102 30.76 14.78 -20.10
N PHE A 103 31.02 14.27 -21.30
CA PHE A 103 30.79 12.85 -21.65
C PHE A 103 31.50 11.87 -20.69
N SER A 104 32.68 12.24 -20.20
CA SER A 104 33.46 11.39 -19.27
C SER A 104 32.82 11.25 -17.89
N VAL A 105 32.12 12.29 -17.43
CA VAL A 105 31.41 12.33 -16.14
C VAL A 105 29.99 11.78 -16.31
N PHE A 106 29.33 12.18 -17.41
CA PHE A 106 27.97 11.75 -17.75
C PHE A 106 27.85 10.23 -17.79
N ASN A 107 28.78 9.52 -18.43
CA ASN A 107 28.72 8.05 -18.49
C ASN A 107 28.79 7.39 -17.10
N GLN A 108 29.61 7.93 -16.19
CA GLN A 108 29.71 7.40 -14.83
C GLN A 108 28.45 7.67 -14.02
N ALA A 109 27.87 8.87 -14.15
CA ALA A 109 26.61 9.22 -13.52
C ALA A 109 25.46 8.37 -14.08
N LEU A 110 25.46 8.09 -15.39
CA LEU A 110 24.47 7.26 -16.06
C LEU A 110 24.56 5.80 -15.60
N GLU A 111 25.77 5.24 -15.49
CA GLU A 111 25.98 3.88 -14.96
C GLU A 111 25.50 3.77 -13.50
N TYR A 112 25.85 4.76 -12.69
CA TYR A 112 25.37 4.88 -11.31
C TYR A 112 23.84 4.88 -11.21
N TRP A 113 23.18 5.73 -12.01
CA TRP A 113 21.72 5.81 -12.05
C TRP A 113 21.06 4.56 -12.63
N GLY A 114 21.70 3.91 -13.61
CA GLY A 114 21.24 2.67 -14.20
C GLY A 114 21.08 1.57 -13.15
N ARG A 115 22.09 1.41 -12.28
CA ARG A 115 22.04 0.46 -11.16
C ARG A 115 20.87 0.76 -10.21
N TRP A 116 20.72 2.02 -9.79
CA TRP A 116 19.68 2.39 -8.83
C TRP A 116 18.27 2.27 -9.40
N ARG A 117 18.08 2.51 -10.70
CA ARG A 117 16.78 2.30 -11.35
C ARG A 117 16.35 0.83 -11.37
N GLU A 118 17.32 -0.09 -11.41
CA GLU A 118 17.06 -1.53 -11.35
C GLU A 118 16.87 -2.03 -9.91
N ASP A 119 17.62 -1.48 -8.95
CA ASP A 119 17.69 -1.97 -7.57
C ASP A 119 16.78 -1.24 -6.57
N PHE A 120 16.32 -0.02 -6.85
CA PHE A 120 15.55 0.78 -5.89
C PHE A 120 14.08 0.31 -5.87
N PRO A 121 13.52 -0.08 -4.71
CA PRO A 121 12.17 -0.62 -4.60
C PRO A 121 11.13 0.50 -4.42
N LEU A 122 10.92 1.32 -5.44
CA LEU A 122 9.91 2.38 -5.44
C LEU A 122 8.50 1.78 -5.41
N VAL A 123 7.71 2.23 -4.45
CA VAL A 123 6.27 1.94 -4.37
C VAL A 123 5.51 3.09 -5.05
N SER A 124 4.88 2.81 -6.17
CA SER A 124 4.12 3.76 -6.97
C SER A 124 2.66 3.34 -7.13
N ASN A 125 1.80 4.24 -7.61
CA ASN A 125 0.39 3.97 -7.89
C ASN A 125 -0.41 3.35 -6.71
N LEU A 126 -0.06 3.71 -5.48
CA LEU A 126 -0.74 3.23 -4.27
C LEU A 126 -2.20 3.70 -4.24
N ASN A 127 -3.14 2.76 -4.28
CA ASN A 127 -4.58 3.03 -4.28
C ASN A 127 -5.35 1.91 -3.57
N PHE A 128 -6.56 2.21 -3.12
CA PHE A 128 -7.52 1.16 -2.79
C PHE A 128 -8.04 0.46 -4.05
N LEU A 129 -8.22 -0.86 -3.96
CA LEU A 129 -8.81 -1.68 -5.02
C LEU A 129 -10.18 -2.21 -4.59
N LEU A 130 -11.23 -1.66 -5.19
CA LEU A 130 -12.61 -2.13 -4.97
C LEU A 130 -13.05 -3.03 -6.13
N PRO A 131 -13.75 -4.16 -5.88
CA PRO A 131 -14.36 -4.92 -6.95
C PRO A 131 -15.32 -4.03 -7.75
N ALA A 132 -15.28 -4.05 -9.07
CA ALA A 132 -16.14 -3.20 -9.92
C ALA A 132 -17.64 -3.47 -9.71
N SER A 133 -17.99 -4.65 -9.18
CA SER A 133 -19.35 -5.03 -8.81
C SER A 133 -19.77 -4.58 -7.41
N SER A 134 -18.91 -3.93 -6.62
CA SER A 134 -19.27 -3.50 -5.27
C SER A 134 -20.15 -2.25 -5.32
N GLU A 135 -21.26 -2.27 -4.59
CA GLU A 135 -22.07 -1.07 -4.36
C GLU A 135 -21.29 -0.05 -3.53
N ASP A 136 -21.39 1.23 -3.90
CA ASP A 136 -20.61 2.35 -3.33
C ASP A 136 -20.82 2.60 -1.82
N ARG A 137 -21.64 1.81 -1.12
CA ARG A 137 -22.01 2.04 0.28
C ARG A 137 -21.93 0.81 1.16
N THR A 138 -21.51 -0.34 0.63
CA THR A 138 -21.36 -1.56 1.43
C THR A 138 -20.05 -1.56 2.21
N ILE A 139 -20.09 -2.02 3.46
CA ILE A 139 -18.88 -2.20 4.27
C ILE A 139 -17.98 -3.24 3.57
N PRO A 140 -16.73 -2.91 3.23
CA PRO A 140 -15.82 -3.89 2.68
C PRO A 140 -15.55 -5.00 3.71
N GLY A 141 -15.38 -6.25 3.27
CA GLY A 141 -14.96 -7.32 4.17
C GLY A 141 -13.47 -7.25 4.52
N VAL A 142 -12.67 -6.70 3.59
CA VAL A 142 -11.20 -6.57 3.65
C VAL A 142 -10.82 -5.30 2.89
N LEU A 143 -9.86 -4.53 3.41
CA LEU A 143 -9.25 -3.41 2.69
C LEU A 143 -8.17 -3.94 1.77
N ARG A 144 -8.24 -3.54 0.50
CA ARG A 144 -7.30 -3.97 -0.54
C ARG A 144 -6.48 -2.77 -0.98
N LEU A 145 -5.18 -2.81 -0.74
CA LEU A 145 -4.22 -1.80 -1.19
C LEU A 145 -3.43 -2.34 -2.37
N GLY A 146 -3.64 -1.74 -3.54
CA GLY A 146 -2.86 -2.04 -4.74
C GLY A 146 -1.75 -1.03 -4.93
N PHE A 147 -0.58 -1.48 -5.38
CA PHE A 147 0.55 -0.62 -5.75
C PHE A 147 1.45 -1.33 -6.77
N ASP A 148 2.30 -0.56 -7.44
CA ASP A 148 3.31 -1.06 -8.37
C ASP A 148 4.71 -0.92 -7.75
N LEU A 149 5.49 -1.99 -7.79
CA LEU A 149 6.86 -2.06 -7.29
C LEU A 149 7.87 -2.07 -8.44
N SER A 150 8.87 -1.19 -8.40
CA SER A 150 9.85 -1.02 -9.50
C SER A 150 10.95 -2.08 -9.56
N ALA A 151 11.24 -2.77 -8.45
CA ALA A 151 12.33 -3.74 -8.32
C ALA A 151 11.94 -4.91 -7.40
N ASP A 152 12.57 -6.07 -7.59
CA ASP A 152 12.38 -7.22 -6.71
C ASP A 152 12.87 -6.89 -5.28
N ALA A 153 12.03 -7.13 -4.27
CA ALA A 153 12.34 -6.78 -2.89
C ALA A 153 11.76 -7.80 -1.91
N TYR A 154 12.57 -8.14 -0.90
CA TYR A 154 12.03 -8.77 0.30
C TYR A 154 11.20 -7.75 1.06
N TYR A 155 10.02 -8.17 1.51
CA TYR A 155 9.11 -7.30 2.21
C TYR A 155 8.75 -7.84 3.59
N LYS A 156 8.44 -6.91 4.49
CA LYS A 156 7.75 -7.17 5.75
C LYS A 156 6.71 -6.07 5.95
N ILE A 157 5.47 -6.46 6.22
CA ILE A 157 4.36 -5.56 6.51
C ILE A 157 4.15 -5.55 8.02
N GLN A 158 4.07 -4.36 8.60
CA GLN A 158 3.62 -4.18 9.98
C GLN A 158 2.39 -3.28 10.02
N VAL A 159 1.44 -3.63 10.88
CA VAL A 159 0.27 -2.80 11.18
C VAL A 159 0.33 -2.43 12.65
N GLU A 160 0.43 -1.13 12.95
CA GLU A 160 0.61 -0.62 14.32
C GLU A 160 1.76 -1.33 15.07
N GLY A 161 2.88 -1.54 14.38
CA GLY A 161 4.06 -2.23 14.93
C GLY A 161 3.98 -3.76 14.95
N ASN A 162 2.79 -4.36 14.76
CA ASN A 162 2.63 -5.82 14.74
C ASN A 162 2.93 -6.38 13.35
N PRO A 163 3.79 -7.42 13.22
CA PRO A 163 4.05 -8.04 11.93
C PRO A 163 2.80 -8.76 11.41
N LEU A 164 2.41 -8.45 10.17
CA LEU A 164 1.29 -9.08 9.49
C LEU A 164 1.77 -10.18 8.55
N GLU A 165 2.68 -9.83 7.64
CA GLU A 165 3.13 -10.70 6.56
C GLU A 165 4.58 -10.34 6.16
N GLY A 166 5.29 -11.27 5.56
CA GLY A 166 6.56 -11.02 4.90
C GLY A 166 6.87 -12.07 3.85
N GLY A 167 7.73 -11.72 2.91
CA GLY A 167 8.02 -12.57 1.77
C GLY A 167 8.94 -11.90 0.76
N LEU A 168 8.81 -12.31 -0.49
CA LEU A 168 9.52 -11.74 -1.64
C LEU A 168 8.48 -11.27 -2.65
N TRP A 169 8.53 -9.99 -3.02
CA TRP A 169 7.78 -9.45 -4.14
C TRP A 169 8.69 -9.31 -5.35
N THR A 170 8.22 -9.74 -6.52
CA THR A 170 8.85 -9.46 -7.80
C THR A 170 8.45 -8.07 -8.29
N LYS A 171 9.18 -7.47 -9.22
CA LYS A 171 8.79 -6.24 -9.90
C LYS A 171 7.39 -6.37 -10.51
N GLY A 172 6.57 -5.33 -10.35
CA GLY A 172 5.21 -5.25 -10.93
C GLY A 172 4.13 -4.92 -9.91
N ALA A 173 2.88 -5.25 -10.26
CA ALA A 173 1.70 -4.92 -9.46
C ALA A 173 1.50 -5.90 -8.30
N HIS A 174 1.21 -5.37 -7.12
CA HIS A 174 0.96 -6.12 -5.89
C HIS A 174 -0.32 -5.67 -5.19
N LEU A 175 -0.83 -6.56 -4.35
CA LEU A 175 -2.02 -6.33 -3.54
C LEU A 175 -1.71 -6.73 -2.09
N ILE A 176 -2.04 -5.84 -1.16
CA ILE A 176 -2.07 -6.12 0.28
C ILE A 176 -3.52 -6.18 0.73
N GLU A 177 -3.86 -7.24 1.44
CA GLU A 177 -5.15 -7.43 2.08
C GLU A 177 -5.05 -7.14 3.57
N LEU A 178 -5.67 -6.04 4.00
CA LEU A 178 -5.71 -5.62 5.40
C LEU A 178 -7.08 -5.97 5.99
N PRO A 179 -7.12 -6.68 7.14
CA PRO A 179 -8.38 -6.88 7.84
C PRO A 179 -8.93 -5.53 8.30
N LEU A 180 -10.23 -5.29 8.10
CA LEU A 180 -10.86 -4.08 8.60
C LEU A 180 -10.96 -4.13 10.12
N PRO A 181 -10.47 -3.12 10.83
CA PRO A 181 -10.80 -2.95 12.23
C PRO A 181 -12.32 -2.74 12.36
N PHE A 182 -13.01 -3.68 13.00
CA PHE A 182 -14.47 -3.66 13.15
C PHE A 182 -14.99 -2.62 14.17
N TYR A 183 -14.11 -1.81 14.74
CA TYR A 183 -14.46 -0.81 15.75
C TYR A 183 -14.45 0.59 15.14
N PHE A 184 -15.66 1.16 15.00
CA PHE A 184 -15.91 2.45 14.36
C PHE A 184 -16.52 3.45 15.35
N ASP A 185 -15.91 3.58 16.53
CA ASP A 185 -16.46 4.42 17.60
C ASP A 185 -16.08 5.89 17.50
N GLN A 186 -14.83 6.15 17.11
CA GLN A 186 -14.23 7.46 16.97
C GLN A 186 -13.28 7.45 15.78
N SER A 187 -13.02 8.60 15.17
CA SER A 187 -12.00 8.73 14.12
C SER A 187 -10.61 8.38 14.65
N TYR A 188 -9.81 7.67 13.86
CA TYR A 188 -8.42 7.33 14.19
C TYR A 188 -7.57 7.15 12.93
N SER A 189 -6.26 7.08 13.12
CA SER A 189 -5.30 6.74 12.07
C SER A 189 -4.71 5.37 12.30
N LEU A 190 -4.54 4.59 11.23
CA LEU A 190 -3.84 3.31 11.24
C LEU A 190 -2.53 3.41 10.45
N ASN A 191 -1.42 3.09 11.08
CA ASN A 191 -0.09 3.06 10.49
C ASN A 191 0.19 1.67 9.90
N VAL A 192 0.45 1.65 8.59
CA VAL A 192 0.91 0.47 7.86
C VAL A 192 2.35 0.74 7.43
N ASP A 193 3.30 0.03 8.01
CA ASP A 193 4.71 0.14 7.66
C ASP A 193 5.12 -0.98 6.70
N LEU A 194 5.60 -0.60 5.53
CA LEU A 194 6.22 -1.49 4.55
C LEU A 194 7.73 -1.41 4.66
N TYR A 195 8.36 -2.49 5.08
CA TYR A 195 9.81 -2.63 5.07
C TYR A 195 10.19 -3.33 3.77
N LEU A 196 11.01 -2.69 2.95
CA LEU A 196 11.45 -3.20 1.67
C LEU A 196 12.97 -3.32 1.66
N LYS A 197 13.48 -4.49 1.32
CA LYS A 197 14.91 -4.79 1.27
C LYS A 197 15.28 -5.35 -0.09
N THR A 198 16.17 -4.66 -0.78
CA THR A 198 16.86 -5.16 -1.97
C THR A 198 18.31 -5.49 -1.61
N ARG A 199 19.13 -5.81 -2.62
CA ARG A 199 20.57 -6.07 -2.43
C ARG A 199 21.32 -4.82 -1.98
N SER A 200 20.90 -3.65 -2.47
CA SER A 200 21.63 -2.38 -2.32
C SER A 200 21.03 -1.46 -1.25
N ILE A 201 19.72 -1.56 -0.96
CA ILE A 201 19.06 -0.65 -0.01
C ILE A 201 17.98 -1.35 0.82
N THR A 202 17.78 -0.86 2.05
CA THR A 202 16.64 -1.21 2.89
C THR A 202 15.91 0.07 3.26
N ILE A 203 14.61 0.13 2.96
CA ILE A 203 13.77 1.30 3.20
C ILE A 203 12.54 0.92 4.02
N ARG A 204 12.03 1.88 4.78
CA ARG A 204 10.71 1.83 5.42
C ARG A 204 9.80 2.83 4.74
N LYS A 205 8.71 2.37 4.14
CA LYS A 205 7.64 3.19 3.60
C LYS A 205 6.43 3.11 4.51
N ARG A 206 6.05 4.22 5.15
CA ARG A 206 4.84 4.28 5.98
C ARG A 206 3.65 4.76 5.17
N ILE A 207 2.53 4.08 5.31
CA ILE A 207 1.23 4.44 4.76
C ILE A 207 0.29 4.67 5.95
N VAL A 208 -0.23 5.89 6.08
CA VAL A 208 -1.20 6.23 7.11
C VAL A 208 -2.60 6.13 6.51
N LEU A 209 -3.45 5.28 7.09
CA LEU A 209 -4.87 5.21 6.77
C LEU A 209 -5.61 6.12 7.75
N GLU A 210 -6.21 7.20 7.26
CA GLU A 210 -7.01 8.10 8.09
C GLU A 210 -8.48 7.68 8.01
N LEU A 211 -9.02 7.20 9.13
CA LEU A 211 -10.42 6.80 9.26
C LEU A 211 -11.22 7.94 9.91
N GLY A 212 -11.99 8.65 9.09
CA GLY A 212 -12.98 9.63 9.52
C GLY A 212 -14.32 8.96 9.79
N ILE A 213 -14.88 9.17 10.98
CA ILE A 213 -16.14 8.57 11.39
C ILE A 213 -17.11 9.66 11.80
N GLU A 214 -18.25 9.73 11.11
CA GLU A 214 -19.35 10.65 11.41
C GLU A 214 -20.59 9.85 11.84
N LYS A 215 -21.10 10.13 13.04
CA LYS A 215 -22.34 9.53 13.55
C LYS A 215 -23.49 10.52 13.37
N ARG A 216 -24.51 10.13 12.60
CA ARG A 216 -25.71 10.92 12.35
C ARG A 216 -26.94 10.22 12.91
N ASN A 217 -27.73 10.97 13.69
CA ASN A 217 -29.02 10.48 14.17
C ASN A 217 -30.05 10.52 13.03
N VAL A 218 -30.53 9.36 12.64
CA VAL A 218 -31.57 9.21 11.61
C VAL A 218 -32.93 9.40 12.28
N LYS A 219 -33.34 10.66 12.48
CA LYS A 219 -34.65 10.99 13.08
C LYS A 219 -35.84 10.80 12.12
N ASN A 220 -35.62 10.57 10.83
CA ASN A 220 -36.70 10.35 9.87
C ASN A 220 -36.57 8.99 9.18
N ARG A 221 -37.60 8.17 9.37
CA ARG A 221 -37.82 6.91 8.64
C ARG A 221 -38.00 7.22 7.16
N GLU A 222 -37.01 6.86 6.35
CA GLU A 222 -37.28 6.27 5.05
C GLU A 222 -36.92 4.79 5.13
N LEU A 223 -37.94 3.99 5.46
CA LEU A 223 -37.90 2.54 5.39
C LEU A 223 -37.77 2.14 3.91
N LEU A 224 -36.54 1.97 3.44
CA LEU A 224 -36.25 1.12 2.28
C LEU A 224 -35.09 0.19 2.65
N VAL A 225 -35.42 -0.84 3.42
CA VAL A 225 -34.57 -2.03 3.52
C VAL A 225 -34.87 -2.89 2.29
N GLN A 226 -33.99 -2.88 1.29
CA GLN A 226 -33.84 -4.07 0.46
C GLN A 226 -33.20 -5.14 1.33
N ARG A 227 -34.03 -6.07 1.83
CA ARG A 227 -33.53 -7.33 2.39
C ARG A 227 -32.95 -8.13 1.23
N GLN A 228 -31.63 -8.07 1.03
CA GLN A 228 -30.96 -9.25 0.53
C GLN A 228 -30.96 -10.27 1.66
N GLU A 229 -31.54 -11.44 1.38
CA GLU A 229 -31.43 -12.60 2.26
C GLU A 229 -29.94 -12.82 2.57
N SER A 230 -29.60 -12.77 3.85
CA SER A 230 -28.24 -13.05 4.29
C SER A 230 -27.87 -14.47 3.85
N PRO A 231 -26.74 -14.71 3.19
CA PRO A 231 -26.26 -16.07 3.03
C PRO A 231 -26.04 -16.67 4.43
N PRO A 232 -26.26 -17.98 4.60
CA PRO A 232 -26.20 -18.62 5.90
C PRO A 232 -24.83 -18.37 6.55
N ILE A 233 -24.86 -18.10 7.86
CA ILE A 233 -23.68 -17.90 8.70
C ILE A 233 -22.74 -19.10 8.50
N LYS A 234 -21.67 -18.92 7.75
CA LYS A 234 -20.60 -19.92 7.64
C LYS A 234 -19.78 -19.85 8.92
N ASN A 235 -19.76 -20.95 9.65
CA ASN A 235 -18.73 -21.22 10.64
C ASN A 235 -17.38 -21.01 9.94
N VAL A 236 -16.52 -20.15 10.50
CA VAL A 236 -15.16 -19.97 9.97
C VAL A 236 -14.37 -21.19 10.38
N GLU A 237 -14.28 -22.14 9.45
CA GLU A 237 -13.44 -23.33 9.56
C GLU A 237 -12.02 -22.95 9.16
N GLY A 238 -11.09 -23.03 10.10
CA GLY A 238 -9.66 -22.96 9.82
C GLY A 238 -9.12 -24.38 9.63
N GLU A 239 -8.69 -24.69 8.40
CA GLU A 239 -7.97 -25.92 8.09
C GLU A 239 -6.49 -25.59 7.90
N VAL A 240 -5.63 -26.20 8.71
CA VAL A 240 -4.19 -26.21 8.48
C VAL A 240 -3.82 -27.56 7.91
N ALA A 241 -3.40 -27.57 6.64
CA ALA A 241 -2.99 -28.75 5.93
C ALA A 241 -1.51 -28.60 5.51
N PHE A 242 -0.70 -29.57 5.89
CA PHE A 242 0.73 -29.62 5.60
C PHE A 242 1.00 -30.68 4.53
N TYR A 243 1.61 -30.24 3.44
CA TYR A 243 1.90 -31.07 2.27
C TYR A 243 3.41 -31.19 2.05
N ILE A 244 3.85 -32.35 1.58
CA ILE A 244 5.16 -32.53 0.94
C ILE A 244 4.92 -33.01 -0.49
N GLY A 245 5.27 -32.16 -1.45
CA GLY A 245 4.84 -32.32 -2.85
C GLY A 245 3.32 -32.31 -2.94
N ASP A 246 2.75 -33.35 -3.55
CA ASP A 246 1.31 -33.50 -3.76
C ASP A 246 0.64 -34.30 -2.62
N THR A 247 1.41 -34.71 -1.62
CA THR A 247 0.99 -35.65 -0.57
C THR A 247 0.70 -34.92 0.72
N LEU A 248 -0.54 -35.00 1.20
CA LEU A 248 -0.97 -34.45 2.49
C LEU A 248 -0.39 -35.30 3.63
N ILE A 249 0.46 -34.71 4.46
CA ILE A 249 1.09 -35.40 5.60
C ILE A 249 0.34 -35.14 6.90
N TYR A 250 -0.23 -33.96 7.06
CA TYR A 250 -0.93 -33.60 8.29
C TYR A 250 -2.06 -32.62 8.02
N LYS A 251 -3.20 -32.86 8.65
CA LYS A 251 -4.38 -31.98 8.57
C LYS A 251 -4.93 -31.79 9.97
N ALA A 252 -4.96 -30.53 10.41
CA ALA A 252 -5.59 -30.12 11.65
C ALA A 252 -6.67 -29.09 11.33
N THR A 253 -7.91 -29.43 11.65
CA THR A 253 -9.05 -28.52 11.57
C THR A 253 -9.32 -27.98 12.97
N LYS A 254 -9.25 -26.65 13.14
CA LYS A 254 -9.57 -26.01 14.41
C LYS A 254 -10.88 -25.24 14.26
N TYR A 255 -11.88 -25.64 15.03
CA TYR A 255 -13.13 -24.91 15.14
C TYR A 255 -12.93 -23.73 16.10
N LEU A 256 -13.02 -22.51 15.58
CA LEU A 256 -13.22 -21.34 16.42
C LEU A 256 -14.71 -21.28 16.76
N GLN A 257 -15.13 -22.06 17.75
CA GLN A 257 -16.39 -21.78 18.43
C GLN A 257 -16.22 -20.42 19.11
N LYS A 258 -16.75 -19.37 18.50
CA LYS A 258 -17.14 -18.18 19.27
C LYS A 258 -18.02 -18.74 20.39
N GLN A 259 -17.61 -18.61 21.65
CA GLN A 259 -18.44 -19.03 22.76
C GLN A 259 -19.77 -18.28 22.62
N ILE A 260 -20.78 -18.99 22.10
CA ILE A 260 -22.16 -18.57 22.27
C ILE A 260 -22.31 -18.49 23.80
N PRO A 261 -22.74 -17.37 24.40
CA PRO A 261 -23.15 -17.41 25.79
C PRO A 261 -24.22 -18.48 25.86
N VAL A 262 -23.87 -19.64 26.43
CA VAL A 262 -24.79 -20.78 26.52
C VAL A 262 -25.90 -20.32 27.44
N LYS A 263 -26.99 -19.81 26.88
CA LYS A 263 -28.28 -19.88 27.55
C LYS A 263 -28.61 -21.36 27.57
N VAL A 264 -28.22 -22.02 28.65
CA VAL A 264 -28.68 -23.35 28.99
C VAL A 264 -30.19 -23.22 29.18
N TYR A 265 -30.95 -23.52 28.12
CA TYR A 265 -32.38 -23.74 28.27
C TYR A 265 -32.51 -25.10 28.94
N ILE A 266 -32.76 -25.08 30.24
CA ILE A 266 -33.19 -26.26 30.98
C ILE A 266 -34.66 -26.47 30.58
N PRO A 267 -34.99 -27.48 29.77
CA PRO A 267 -36.39 -27.77 29.50
C PRO A 267 -37.07 -28.14 30.82
N PRO A 268 -38.36 -27.78 31.00
CA PRO A 268 -39.10 -28.23 32.18
C PRO A 268 -39.02 -29.76 32.27
N PRO A 269 -38.96 -30.33 33.48
CA PRO A 269 -38.89 -31.78 33.64
C PRO A 269 -40.05 -32.43 32.91
N ASN A 270 -39.76 -33.50 32.17
CA ASN A 270 -40.78 -34.24 31.46
C ASN A 270 -41.90 -34.63 32.44
N PRO A 271 -43.18 -34.54 32.03
CA PRO A 271 -44.29 -34.93 32.88
C PRO A 271 -44.10 -36.38 33.37
N PRO A 272 -44.52 -36.69 34.61
CA PRO A 272 -44.28 -38.00 35.21
C PRO A 272 -44.87 -39.11 34.33
N GLY A 273 -44.02 -40.01 33.84
CA GLY A 273 -44.43 -41.19 33.05
C GLY A 273 -43.62 -41.49 31.79
N THR A 274 -42.75 -40.58 31.31
CA THR A 274 -41.89 -40.85 30.14
C THR A 274 -40.71 -41.75 30.50
N LYS A 275 -40.65 -42.95 29.90
CA LYS A 275 -39.60 -43.95 30.11
C LYS A 275 -38.28 -43.56 29.41
N PRO A 276 -37.10 -43.85 29.98
CA PRO A 276 -35.83 -43.26 29.53
C PRO A 276 -35.17 -43.88 28.29
N TYR A 277 -35.82 -44.83 27.60
CA TYR A 277 -35.15 -45.68 26.58
C TYR A 277 -36.00 -45.91 25.32
N LEU A 278 -36.50 -44.85 24.70
CA LEU A 278 -37.02 -44.93 23.32
C LEU A 278 -35.89 -44.56 22.36
N ALA A 279 -35.65 -45.42 21.37
CA ALA A 279 -34.71 -45.15 20.29
C ALA A 279 -35.13 -43.87 19.54
N PRO A 280 -34.19 -42.99 19.16
CA PRO A 280 -34.52 -41.73 18.49
C PRO A 280 -35.14 -41.98 17.12
N ASP A 281 -36.16 -41.18 16.78
CA ASP A 281 -36.82 -41.22 15.47
C ASP A 281 -35.83 -40.96 14.33
N LYS A 282 -35.92 -41.78 13.28
CA LYS A 282 -35.01 -41.79 12.12
C LYS A 282 -35.01 -40.49 11.29
N ASP A 283 -35.96 -39.59 11.53
CA ASP A 283 -36.09 -38.32 10.82
C ASP A 283 -35.42 -37.13 11.52
N GLN A 284 -34.69 -37.36 12.62
CA GLN A 284 -33.90 -36.31 13.26
C GLN A 284 -32.67 -35.93 12.41
N PRO A 285 -32.42 -34.63 12.14
CA PRO A 285 -31.33 -34.16 11.27
C PRO A 285 -29.92 -34.64 11.68
N TYR A 286 -29.74 -35.01 12.94
CA TYR A 286 -28.47 -35.40 13.54
C TYR A 286 -28.19 -36.91 13.52
N PHE A 287 -29.14 -37.75 13.06
CA PHE A 287 -29.04 -39.22 13.06
C PHE A 287 -29.26 -39.88 11.69
N ARG A 288 -29.02 -39.15 10.59
CA ARG A 288 -29.06 -39.74 9.24
C ARG A 288 -27.80 -40.57 8.99
N GLY A 289 -27.91 -41.88 9.17
CA GLY A 289 -26.94 -42.83 8.60
C GLY A 289 -27.04 -42.78 7.07
N VAL A 290 -25.96 -42.38 6.40
CA VAL A 290 -25.90 -42.37 4.93
C VAL A 290 -25.67 -43.80 4.46
N SER A 291 -26.52 -44.29 3.54
CA SER A 291 -26.35 -45.60 2.92
C SER A 291 -24.99 -45.66 2.22
N ILE A 292 -24.25 -46.77 2.38
CA ILE A 292 -22.93 -46.98 1.76
C ILE A 292 -23.02 -46.83 0.22
N LEU A 293 -24.15 -47.23 -0.37
CA LEU A 293 -24.38 -47.09 -1.82
C LEU A 293 -24.54 -45.62 -2.23
N ASP A 294 -25.21 -44.81 -1.42
CA ASP A 294 -25.34 -43.36 -1.65
C ASP A 294 -23.98 -42.67 -1.46
N ALA A 295 -23.19 -43.11 -0.48
CA ALA A 295 -21.82 -42.63 -0.29
C ALA A 295 -20.93 -42.93 -1.50
N ILE A 296 -21.02 -44.14 -2.09
CA ILE A 296 -20.29 -44.50 -3.31
C ILE A 296 -20.73 -43.64 -4.50
N SER A 297 -22.04 -43.39 -4.63
CA SER A 297 -22.57 -42.53 -5.70
C SER A 297 -22.12 -41.06 -5.56
N ALA A 298 -22.06 -40.55 -4.31
CA ALA A 298 -21.55 -39.22 -4.00
C ALA A 298 -20.05 -39.10 -4.29
N ILE A 299 -19.26 -40.15 -3.99
CA ILE A 299 -17.84 -40.22 -4.34
C ILE A 299 -17.65 -40.23 -5.86
N ALA A 300 -18.44 -41.02 -6.60
CA ALA A 300 -18.38 -41.05 -8.06
C ALA A 300 -18.76 -39.69 -8.68
N GLY A 301 -19.76 -39.00 -8.11
CA GLY A 301 -20.13 -37.63 -8.46
C GLY A 301 -18.99 -36.64 -8.20
N ALA A 302 -18.36 -36.70 -7.02
CA ALA A 302 -17.23 -35.85 -6.66
C ALA A 302 -16.01 -36.08 -7.57
N ILE A 303 -15.73 -37.32 -7.97
CA ILE A 303 -14.65 -37.64 -8.94
C ILE A 303 -14.97 -37.08 -10.33
N LYS A 304 -16.23 -37.17 -10.76
CA LYS A 304 -16.68 -36.61 -12.04
C LYS A 304 -16.63 -35.09 -12.05
N ASP A 305 -16.98 -34.45 -10.94
CA ASP A 305 -16.92 -33.00 -10.77
C ASP A 305 -15.49 -32.49 -10.59
N TRP A 306 -14.59 -33.28 -9.99
CA TRP A 306 -13.15 -32.97 -9.94
C TRP A 306 -12.48 -32.99 -11.32
N LYS A 307 -12.95 -33.83 -12.24
CA LYS A 307 -12.50 -33.84 -13.64
C LYS A 307 -13.06 -32.68 -14.47
N LYS A 308 -14.09 -31.95 -14.00
CA LYS A 308 -14.57 -30.75 -14.68
C LYS A 308 -13.61 -29.62 -14.36
N LYS A 309 -13.09 -28.95 -15.40
CA LYS A 309 -12.36 -27.69 -15.21
C LYS A 309 -13.27 -26.73 -14.44
N PRO A 310 -12.79 -26.09 -13.36
CA PRO A 310 -13.57 -25.07 -12.69
C PRO A 310 -14.01 -24.04 -13.72
N PRO A 311 -15.26 -23.55 -13.66
CA PRO A 311 -15.71 -22.49 -14.56
C PRO A 311 -14.69 -21.36 -14.47
N ALA A 312 -14.27 -20.85 -15.64
CA ALA A 312 -13.33 -19.75 -15.71
C ALA A 312 -13.94 -18.59 -14.91
N LYS A 313 -13.44 -18.37 -13.69
CA LYS A 313 -13.82 -17.19 -12.92
C LYS A 313 -13.36 -16.02 -13.77
N MET A 314 -14.31 -15.25 -14.29
CA MET A 314 -13.99 -13.98 -14.93
C MET A 314 -13.12 -13.21 -13.94
N PRO A 315 -11.97 -12.66 -14.37
CA PRO A 315 -11.13 -11.88 -13.47
C PRO A 315 -11.99 -10.76 -12.91
N ALA A 316 -12.05 -10.67 -11.58
CA ALA A 316 -12.75 -9.58 -10.94
C ALA A 316 -12.11 -8.28 -11.43
N SER A 317 -12.89 -7.46 -12.15
CA SER A 317 -12.46 -6.11 -12.49
C SER A 317 -12.34 -5.32 -11.19
N PHE A 318 -11.24 -4.59 -11.00
CA PHE A 318 -11.04 -3.72 -9.84
C PHE A 318 -10.99 -2.27 -10.29
N VAL A 319 -11.58 -1.38 -9.48
CA VAL A 319 -11.54 0.06 -9.65
C VAL A 319 -10.57 0.63 -8.62
N LYS A 320 -9.62 1.43 -9.09
CA LYS A 320 -8.67 2.17 -8.25
C LYS A 320 -9.37 3.37 -7.62
N ARG A 321 -9.30 3.51 -6.29
CA ARG A 321 -9.79 4.70 -5.59
C ARG A 321 -8.75 5.20 -4.56
N PRO A 322 -8.55 6.52 -4.44
CA PRO A 322 -7.68 7.09 -3.40
C PRO A 322 -8.35 7.09 -2.01
N GLU A 323 -9.68 7.01 -1.97
CA GLU A 323 -10.51 7.03 -0.76
C GLU A 323 -11.65 6.03 -0.91
N ILE A 324 -12.01 5.38 0.19
CA ILE A 324 -13.23 4.56 0.29
C ILE A 324 -14.15 5.22 1.30
N SER A 325 -15.43 5.35 0.95
CA SER A 325 -16.48 5.72 1.89
C SER A 325 -17.57 4.67 1.91
N PHE A 326 -18.12 4.41 3.09
CA PHE A 326 -19.26 3.52 3.26
C PHE A 326 -20.08 3.97 4.46
N SER A 327 -21.33 3.52 4.52
CA SER A 327 -22.25 3.92 5.59
C SER A 327 -23.04 2.72 6.09
N PHE A 328 -23.22 2.61 7.39
CA PHE A 328 -24.03 1.55 7.98
C PHE A 328 -24.79 2.04 9.21
N THR A 329 -25.91 1.39 9.49
CA THR A 329 -26.66 1.58 10.74
C THR A 329 -26.21 0.56 11.77
N SER A 330 -25.99 0.99 13.01
CA SER A 330 -25.63 0.08 14.08
C SER A 330 -26.74 -0.95 14.32
N LEU A 331 -26.36 -2.22 14.54
CA LEU A 331 -27.29 -3.28 14.92
C LEU A 331 -27.85 -3.06 16.33
N GLU A 332 -27.09 -2.41 17.21
CA GLU A 332 -27.48 -2.13 18.60
C GLU A 332 -28.37 -0.88 18.69
N ASN A 333 -28.07 0.16 17.91
CA ASN A 333 -28.83 1.42 17.85
C ASN A 333 -29.22 1.74 16.42
N GLN A 334 -30.39 1.25 16.00
CA GLN A 334 -30.95 1.44 14.66
C GLN A 334 -31.21 2.92 14.30
N GLU A 335 -31.14 3.83 15.28
CA GLU A 335 -31.30 5.27 15.10
C GLU A 335 -30.00 5.99 14.70
N ILE A 336 -28.85 5.32 14.78
CA ILE A 336 -27.54 5.91 14.48
C ILE A 336 -27.01 5.34 13.17
N ARG A 337 -26.87 6.22 12.17
CA ARG A 337 -26.11 5.94 10.95
C ARG A 337 -24.68 6.40 11.15
N THR A 338 -23.74 5.51 10.91
CA THR A 338 -22.31 5.78 10.91
C THR A 338 -21.84 5.86 9.47
N ASP A 339 -21.32 7.02 9.08
CA ASP A 339 -20.64 7.24 7.82
C ASP A 339 -19.13 7.16 8.09
N VAL A 340 -18.42 6.29 7.35
CA VAL A 340 -16.98 6.07 7.49
C VAL A 340 -16.29 6.45 6.18
N SER A 341 -15.24 7.25 6.28
CA SER A 341 -14.34 7.60 5.18
C SER A 341 -12.92 7.14 5.51
N ILE A 342 -12.26 6.45 4.59
CA ILE A 342 -10.89 5.96 4.75
C ILE A 342 -10.02 6.56 3.65
N LYS A 343 -9.04 7.38 4.05
CA LYS A 343 -8.11 8.07 3.14
C LYS A 343 -6.71 7.49 3.24
N LEU A 344 -6.03 7.39 2.10
CA LEU A 344 -4.63 7.01 2.01
C LEU A 344 -3.73 8.24 2.11
N ARG A 345 -2.77 8.20 3.04
CA ARG A 345 -1.72 9.20 3.15
C ARG A 345 -0.35 8.54 3.20
N PRO A 346 0.34 8.42 2.05
CA PRO A 346 1.70 7.91 2.03
C PRO A 346 2.65 8.93 2.68
N VAL A 347 3.56 8.44 3.51
CA VAL A 347 4.66 9.22 4.10
C VAL A 347 5.92 8.93 3.29
N LYS A 348 6.86 9.88 3.27
CA LYS A 348 8.17 9.69 2.63
C LYS A 348 8.86 8.46 3.21
N ALA A 349 9.52 7.67 2.35
CA ALA A 349 10.30 6.55 2.83
C ALA A 349 11.50 7.03 3.67
N GLU A 350 11.93 6.18 4.60
CA GLU A 350 13.09 6.41 5.45
C GLU A 350 14.14 5.32 5.21
N PRO A 351 15.43 5.67 5.13
CA PRO A 351 16.49 4.68 5.07
C PRO A 351 16.59 3.96 6.42
N LEU A 352 16.72 2.63 6.39
CA LEU A 352 16.98 1.88 7.61
C LEU A 352 18.47 1.56 7.74
N PRO A 353 19.07 1.78 8.92
CA PRO A 353 20.45 1.38 9.18
C PRO A 353 20.51 -0.14 9.29
N TYR A 354 21.21 -0.75 8.33
CA TYR A 354 21.69 -2.12 8.39
C TYR A 354 23.10 -2.17 7.84
#